data_AF-A0A7S2IRG5-F1
#
_entry.id   AF-A0A7S2IRG5-F1
#
_cell.length_a   1.000
_cell.length_b   1.000
_cell.length_c   1.000
_cell.angle_alpha   90.00
_cell.angle_beta   90.00
_cell.angle_gamma   90.00
#
_symmetry.space_group_name_H-M   'P 1'
#
loop_
_entity.id
_entity.type
_entity.pdbx_description
1 polymer ?
#
loop_
_entity_poly.entity_id
_entity_poly.type
_entity_poly.pdbx_seq_one_letter_code
_entity_poly.pdbx_strand_id
1 'polypeptide(L)'
;LGLSGISPEAMKVTPSLHNLNQDPTMADALVYYLQPGETIITTPEDGSGHGSRKDLTSGASKITLSGGGMIKNHGKIVYNRKSKKGALIFTRLSGTTFLNGTPIEDQHVLK
;
A
#
# COMPACT_ATOMS: atom_id res chain seq x y z
N LEU A 1 5.88 -30.89 14.82
CA LEU A 1 5.67 -29.48 15.21
C LEU A 1 4.26 -29.09 14.80
N GLY A 2 3.29 -29.32 15.68
CA GLY A 2 1.87 -29.04 15.41
C GLY A 2 1.58 -27.56 15.61
N LEU A 3 1.09 -26.88 14.57
CA LEU A 3 0.59 -25.50 14.64
C LEU A 3 -0.80 -25.44 15.30
N SER A 4 -1.00 -26.16 16.41
CA SER A 4 -2.24 -26.11 17.19
C SER A 4 -2.21 -24.89 18.10
N GLY A 5 -2.72 -23.76 17.60
CA GLY A 5 -2.80 -22.52 18.38
C GLY A 5 -2.94 -21.25 17.53
N ILE A 6 -2.73 -21.34 16.21
CA ILE A 6 -2.96 -20.21 15.32
C ILE A 6 -4.44 -20.20 14.96
N SER A 7 -5.19 -19.23 15.45
CA SER A 7 -6.57 -19.05 15.01
C SER A 7 -6.60 -18.80 13.48
N PRO A 8 -7.67 -19.17 12.77
CA PRO A 8 -7.82 -18.81 11.35
C PRO A 8 -7.64 -17.32 11.05
N GLU A 9 -7.85 -16.46 12.06
CA GLU A 9 -7.61 -15.02 11.97
C GLU A 9 -6.14 -14.64 12.09
N ALA A 10 -5.35 -15.44 12.81
CA ALA A 10 -3.89 -15.32 12.91
C ALA A 10 -3.16 -15.94 11.70
N MET A 11 -3.82 -16.82 10.92
CA MET A 11 -3.33 -17.32 9.62
C MET A 11 -3.58 -16.37 8.44
N LYS A 12 -4.12 -15.16 8.67
CA LYS A 12 -4.35 -14.19 7.59
C LYS A 12 -3.02 -13.66 7.07
N VAL A 13 -2.67 -14.05 5.84
CA VAL A 13 -1.50 -13.57 5.09
C VAL A 13 -1.51 -12.04 5.06
N THR A 14 -0.38 -11.43 5.42
CA THR A 14 -0.19 -9.98 5.31
C THR A 14 -0.07 -9.61 3.84
N PRO A 15 -0.95 -8.76 3.30
CA PRO A 15 -0.84 -8.36 1.91
C PRO A 15 0.40 -7.49 1.68
N SER A 16 0.98 -7.64 0.50
CA SER A 16 2.19 -6.93 0.10
C SER A 16 2.08 -6.40 -1.32
N LEU A 17 2.80 -5.32 -1.61
CA LEU A 17 3.04 -4.84 -2.96
C LEU A 17 4.47 -5.23 -3.34
N HIS A 18 4.64 -5.83 -4.52
CA HIS A 18 5.93 -6.24 -5.03
C HIS A 18 6.30 -5.29 -6.16
N ASN A 19 7.46 -4.66 -6.04
CA ASN A 19 7.98 -3.80 -7.09
C ASN A 19 8.45 -4.68 -8.25
N LEU A 20 7.87 -4.44 -9.43
CA LEU A 20 8.18 -5.16 -10.66
C LEU A 20 9.19 -4.43 -11.54
N ASN A 21 9.66 -3.25 -11.12
CA ASN A 21 10.73 -2.56 -11.82
C ASN A 21 12.01 -3.42 -11.79
N GLN A 22 12.65 -3.54 -12.95
CA GLN A 22 13.89 -4.32 -13.11
C GLN A 22 15.15 -3.48 -12.92
N ASP A 23 15.03 -2.16 -12.74
CA ASP A 23 16.17 -1.30 -12.45
C ASP A 23 16.71 -1.59 -11.03
N PRO A 24 17.93 -2.16 -10.91
CA PRO A 24 18.51 -2.50 -9.62
C PRO A 24 18.98 -1.27 -8.83
N THR A 25 19.04 -0.10 -9.47
CA THR A 25 19.45 1.17 -8.83
C THR A 25 18.27 1.96 -8.30
N MET A 26 17.04 1.47 -8.50
CA MET A 26 15.84 2.11 -8.02
C MET A 26 15.84 2.22 -6.50
N ALA A 27 15.44 3.39 -6.00
CA ALA A 27 15.44 3.69 -4.58
C ALA A 27 14.19 3.16 -3.83
N ASP A 28 13.17 2.75 -4.58
CA ASP A 28 11.96 2.12 -4.09
C ASP A 28 12.23 0.69 -3.61
N ALA A 29 11.52 0.25 -2.57
CA ALA A 29 11.70 -1.08 -2.00
C ALA A 29 11.19 -2.18 -2.94
N LEU A 30 11.81 -3.37 -2.86
CA LEU A 30 11.36 -4.54 -3.60
C LEU A 30 9.99 -5.03 -3.13
N VAL A 31 9.71 -4.95 -1.82
CA VAL A 31 8.46 -5.41 -1.21
C VAL A 31 7.98 -4.42 -0.16
N TYR A 32 6.72 -4.04 -0.24
CA TYR A 32 6.03 -3.21 0.76
C TYR A 32 4.94 -4.03 1.44
N TYR A 33 5.09 -4.28 2.75
CA TYR A 33 4.05 -4.94 3.54
C TYR A 33 2.98 -3.94 4.00
N LEU A 34 1.72 -4.29 3.79
CA LEU A 34 0.58 -3.46 4.18
C LEU A 34 0.13 -3.81 5.61
N GLN A 35 0.22 -2.84 6.50
CA GLN A 35 -0.29 -2.97 7.86
C GLN A 35 -1.79 -2.65 7.92
N PRO A 36 -2.55 -3.24 8.87
CA PRO A 36 -3.94 -2.86 9.06
C PRO A 36 -4.08 -1.35 9.31
N GLY A 37 -5.04 -0.72 8.63
CA GLY A 37 -5.24 0.72 8.64
C GLY A 37 -5.02 1.35 7.26
N GLU A 38 -4.76 2.65 7.27
CA GLU A 38 -4.54 3.44 6.05
C GLU A 38 -3.05 3.51 5.70
N THR A 39 -2.74 3.30 4.43
CA THR A 39 -1.42 3.51 3.82
C THR A 39 -1.55 4.51 2.68
N ILE A 40 -0.91 5.67 2.80
CA ILE A 40 -0.91 6.74 1.78
C ILE A 40 0.27 6.51 0.83
N ILE A 41 0.03 6.59 -0.48
CA ILE A 41 1.06 6.54 -1.51
C ILE A 41 1.38 7.97 -1.94
N THR A 42 2.65 8.37 -1.91
CA THR A 42 3.08 9.75 -2.14
C THR A 42 4.47 9.84 -2.76
N THR A 43 4.88 11.04 -3.16
CA THR A 43 6.24 11.36 -3.64
C THR A 43 7.20 11.74 -2.51
N PRO A 44 8.54 11.67 -2.75
CA PRO A 44 9.55 12.03 -1.76
C PRO A 44 9.66 13.53 -1.46
N GLU A 45 9.06 14.39 -2.30
CA GLU A 45 9.32 15.84 -2.33
C GLU A 45 8.83 16.60 -1.08
N ASP A 46 8.09 15.94 -0.18
CA ASP A 46 7.66 16.51 1.11
C ASP A 46 8.52 16.09 2.31
N GLY A 47 9.72 15.54 2.07
CA GLY A 47 10.75 15.37 3.09
C GLY A 47 10.41 14.30 4.13
N SER A 48 10.73 13.03 3.82
CA SER A 48 11.31 12.06 4.78
C SER A 48 11.41 10.66 4.17
N GLY A 49 12.53 10.38 3.50
CA GLY A 49 13.05 9.02 3.27
C GLY A 49 12.25 8.11 2.32
N HIS A 50 12.97 7.20 1.67
CA HIS A 50 12.36 6.04 1.02
C HIS A 50 12.01 4.99 2.07
N GLY A 51 10.78 4.48 2.03
CA GLY A 51 10.32 3.38 2.87
C GLY A 51 8.98 3.63 3.58
N SER A 52 8.44 2.56 4.16
CA SER A 52 7.19 2.60 4.92
C SER A 52 7.37 3.31 6.26
N ARG A 53 7.07 4.61 6.34
CA ARG A 53 7.13 5.37 7.61
C ARG A 53 5.72 5.65 8.14
N LYS A 54 5.47 5.26 9.39
CA LYS A 54 4.22 5.61 10.09
C LYS A 54 4.31 7.06 10.53
N ASP A 55 3.37 7.88 10.08
CA ASP A 55 3.25 9.26 10.53
C ASP A 55 2.58 9.25 11.92
N LEU A 56 3.34 9.67 12.93
CA LEU A 56 2.91 9.69 14.33
C LEU A 56 1.77 10.68 14.59
N THR A 57 1.52 11.63 13.68
CA THR A 57 0.46 12.64 13.81
C THR A 57 -0.86 12.22 13.18
N SER A 58 -0.83 11.40 12.12
CA SER A 58 -2.04 10.92 11.42
C SER A 58 -2.36 9.43 11.65
N GLY A 59 -1.42 8.67 12.23
CA GLY A 59 -1.57 7.23 12.45
C GLY A 59 -1.50 6.38 11.16
N ALA A 60 -1.46 7.02 9.99
CA ALA A 60 -1.38 6.38 8.68
C ALA A 60 0.08 6.00 8.35
N SER A 61 0.24 4.86 7.68
CA SER A 61 1.51 4.47 7.06
C SER A 61 1.70 5.22 5.74
N LYS A 62 2.93 5.47 5.32
CA LYS A 62 3.22 6.11 4.02
C LYS A 62 4.12 5.23 3.18
N ILE A 63 3.81 5.05 1.91
CA ILE A 63 4.69 4.49 0.90
C ILE A 63 5.12 5.64 -0.01
N THR A 64 6.41 5.93 0.00
CA THR A 64 7.03 6.93 -0.85
C THR A 64 7.57 6.26 -2.11
N LEU A 65 7.11 6.68 -3.29
CA LEU A 65 7.58 6.18 -4.58
C LEU A 65 8.20 7.31 -5.41
N SER A 66 9.26 6.98 -6.13
CA SER A 66 9.93 7.88 -7.07
C SER A 66 9.49 7.57 -8.51
N GLY A 67 9.20 8.60 -9.31
CA GLY A 67 8.83 8.43 -10.72
C GLY A 67 8.06 9.61 -11.31
N GLY A 68 8.24 9.86 -12.61
CA GLY A 68 7.70 11.04 -13.30
C GLY A 68 6.17 11.14 -13.35
N GLY A 69 5.44 10.06 -13.04
CA GLY A 69 3.98 10.05 -12.93
C GLY A 69 3.43 10.06 -11.51
N MET A 70 4.31 10.05 -10.49
CA MET A 70 3.91 10.09 -9.09
C MET A 70 3.67 11.53 -8.66
N ILE A 71 2.63 11.76 -7.85
CA ILE A 71 2.36 13.05 -7.24
C ILE A 71 2.07 12.93 -5.74
N LYS A 72 2.12 14.07 -5.03
CA LYS A 72 1.74 14.14 -3.61
C LYS A 72 0.33 13.62 -3.40
N ASN A 73 0.14 12.77 -2.39
CA ASN A 73 -1.15 12.11 -2.13
C ASN A 73 -1.70 11.43 -3.40
N HIS A 74 -0.89 10.57 -4.03
CA HIS A 74 -1.25 9.87 -5.26
C HIS A 74 -2.51 9.03 -5.10
N GLY A 75 -2.57 8.29 -4.00
CA GLY A 75 -3.67 7.41 -3.65
C GLY A 75 -3.50 6.85 -2.25
N LYS A 76 -4.46 6.04 -1.82
CA LYS A 76 -4.38 5.35 -0.53
C LYS A 76 -4.91 3.93 -0.59
N ILE A 77 -4.32 3.06 0.22
CA ILE A 77 -4.76 1.70 0.45
C ILE A 77 -5.27 1.58 1.88
N VAL A 78 -6.47 1.07 2.05
CA VAL A 78 -7.04 0.72 3.35
C VAL A 78 -7.06 -0.80 3.47
N TYR A 79 -6.32 -1.32 4.44
CA TYR A 79 -6.33 -2.73 4.79
C TYR A 79 -7.11 -2.96 6.08
N ASN A 80 -8.26 -3.62 5.99
CA ASN A 80 -9.08 -4.01 7.13
C ASN A 80 -9.40 -5.51 7.12
N ARG A 81 -8.68 -6.26 7.97
CA ARG A 81 -8.82 -7.72 8.15
C ARG A 81 -10.24 -8.20 8.50
N LYS A 82 -11.07 -7.31 9.05
CA LYS A 82 -12.43 -7.62 9.52
C LYS A 82 -13.53 -7.18 8.56
N SER A 83 -13.17 -6.48 7.47
CA SER A 83 -14.14 -5.98 6.50
C SER A 83 -14.78 -7.13 5.73
N LYS A 84 -16.12 -7.17 5.72
CA LYS A 84 -16.91 -8.09 4.89
C LYS A 84 -17.06 -7.62 3.43
N LYS A 85 -16.74 -6.36 3.14
CA LYS A 85 -16.89 -5.74 1.81
C LYS A 85 -15.62 -5.85 0.95
N GLY A 86 -14.56 -6.45 1.48
CA GLY A 86 -13.23 -6.49 0.89
C GLY A 86 -12.19 -6.05 1.91
N ALA A 87 -11.13 -6.85 2.08
CA ALA A 87 -10.10 -6.58 3.07
C ALA A 87 -9.15 -5.46 2.63
N LEU A 88 -8.97 -5.25 1.32
CA LEU A 88 -8.08 -4.26 0.73
C LEU A 88 -8.87 -3.38 -0.21
N ILE A 89 -8.75 -2.07 -0.02
CA ILE A 89 -9.43 -1.10 -0.86
C ILE A 89 -8.44 -0.03 -1.25
N PHE A 90 -8.32 0.23 -2.55
CA PHE A 90 -7.61 1.38 -3.08
C PHE A 90 -8.59 2.53 -3.30
N THR A 91 -8.20 3.74 -2.92
CA THR A 91 -8.91 4.98 -3.24
C THR A 91 -7.95 5.90 -3.96
N ARG A 92 -8.34 6.31 -5.17
CA ARG A 92 -7.67 7.37 -5.92
C ARG A 92 -7.83 8.68 -5.16
N LEU A 93 -6.73 9.42 -5.10
CA LEU A 93 -6.71 10.77 -4.58
C LEU A 93 -6.41 11.70 -5.76
N SER A 94 -5.18 12.19 -5.87
CA SER A 94 -4.82 13.09 -6.97
C SER A 94 -4.21 12.34 -8.16
N GLY A 95 -3.59 11.18 -7.94
CA GLY A 95 -2.79 10.50 -8.94
C GLY A 95 -3.58 9.61 -9.90
N THR A 96 -2.98 9.30 -11.05
CA THR A 96 -3.52 8.30 -11.98
C THR A 96 -3.05 6.90 -11.55
N THR A 97 -3.99 5.98 -11.36
CA THR A 97 -3.69 4.60 -10.98
C THR A 97 -4.50 3.65 -11.83
N PHE A 98 -3.90 2.53 -12.21
CA PHE A 98 -4.54 1.48 -13.00
C PHE A 98 -4.56 0.18 -12.21
N LEU A 99 -5.64 -0.59 -12.34
CA LEU A 99 -5.71 -1.98 -11.92
C LEU A 99 -5.91 -2.85 -13.16
N ASN A 100 -4.94 -3.73 -13.43
CA ASN A 100 -4.97 -4.64 -14.57
C ASN A 100 -5.24 -3.94 -15.91
N GLY A 101 -4.65 -2.76 -16.12
CA GLY A 101 -4.81 -1.95 -17.33
C GLY A 101 -6.03 -1.03 -17.36
N THR A 102 -6.93 -1.12 -16.38
CA THR A 102 -8.13 -0.27 -16.28
C THR A 102 -7.89 0.88 -15.29
N PRO A 103 -8.19 2.14 -15.64
CA PRO A 103 -8.05 3.26 -14.72
C PRO A 103 -9.01 3.12 -13.52
N ILE A 104 -8.53 3.49 -12.34
CA ILE A 104 -9.37 3.60 -11.14
C ILE A 104 -9.79 5.06 -10.99
N GLU A 105 -11.08 5.35 -11.17
CA GLU A 105 -11.60 6.72 -11.07
C GLU A 105 -11.76 7.20 -9.62
N ASP A 106 -12.35 6.36 -8.76
CA ASP A 106 -12.65 6.69 -7.36
C ASP A 106 -12.09 5.62 -6.40
N GLN A 107 -12.82 4.52 -6.20
CA GLN A 107 -12.49 3.49 -5.23
C GLN A 107 -12.61 2.10 -5.87
N HIS A 108 -11.69 1.21 -5.53
CA HIS A 108 -11.71 -0.17 -6.02
C HIS A 108 -11.30 -1.17 -4.93
N VAL A 109 -12.04 -2.27 -4.82
CA VAL A 109 -11.70 -3.37 -3.92
C VAL A 109 -10.62 -4.22 -4.60
N LEU A 110 -9.44 -4.31 -3.98
CA LEU A 110 -8.35 -5.15 -4.46
C LEU A 110 -8.67 -6.61 -4.09
N LYS A 111 -8.75 -7.48 -5.10
CA LYS A 111 -9.07 -8.91 -4.95
C LYS A 111 -7.81 -9.75 -5.07
#